data_AF-A0A3L7QAB1-F1
#
_entry.id   AF-A0A3L7QAB1-F1
#
_cell.length_a   1.000
_cell.length_b   1.000
_cell.length_c   1.000
_cell.angle_alpha   90.00
_cell.angle_beta   90.00
_cell.angle_gamma   90.00
#
_symmetry.space_group_name_H-M   'P 1'
#
loop_
_entity.id
_entity.type
_entity.pdbx_description
1 polymer ?
#
loop_
_entity_poly.entity_id
_entity_poly.type
_entity_poly.pdbx_seq_one_letter_code
_entity_poly.pdbx_strand_id
1 'polypeptide(L)'
;MGVLRFQIEPSSLIPSGQVQGAYITGVDGRVHVTRAEVRDGVLNLYRQSSESGTSHIPVTLPNRGQVVLTTTSLPERERPYHLGVELLRGTLGETRDQACLWEQVRMVIPPQFQATQRQSFHHFAHACSGQCDLPSCNAAFLEGIQGALDAADLLLNAYVEQRKAGTRSQPVPTLLGCTIDANALRAKNAFSSAFGSARIPIEWRWIEPT
;
A
#
# COMPACT_ATOMS: atom_id res chain seq x y z
N MET A 1 -27.23 3.28 -10.61
CA MET A 1 -25.85 2.98 -11.04
C MET A 1 -25.03 4.22 -10.75
N GLY A 2 -24.13 4.15 -9.79
CA GLY A 2 -23.34 5.31 -9.35
C GLY A 2 -21.96 5.35 -9.99
N VAL A 3 -21.39 6.55 -10.12
CA VAL A 3 -20.07 6.76 -10.71
C VAL A 3 -19.21 7.69 -9.83
N LEU A 4 -17.98 7.26 -9.54
CA LEU A 4 -16.94 8.16 -9.04
C LEU A 4 -16.05 8.59 -10.20
N ARG A 5 -15.79 9.89 -10.29
CA ARG A 5 -15.01 10.50 -11.37
C ARG A 5 -13.79 11.19 -10.80
N PHE A 6 -12.63 10.93 -11.39
CA PHE A 6 -11.37 11.52 -10.99
C PHE A 6 -10.64 12.10 -12.19
N GLN A 7 -10.39 13.41 -12.18
CA GLN A 7 -9.43 14.05 -13.08
C GLN A 7 -8.03 13.51 -12.79
N ILE A 8 -7.41 12.93 -13.81
CA ILE A 8 -6.03 12.43 -13.75
C ILE A 8 -5.11 13.59 -14.13
N GLU A 9 -4.29 14.00 -13.17
CA GLU A 9 -3.23 15.00 -13.36
C GLU A 9 -2.16 14.72 -12.28
N PRO A 10 -0.86 14.57 -12.64
CA PRO A 10 -0.37 14.40 -14.01
C PRO A 10 -0.83 13.06 -14.61
N SER A 11 -0.89 13.02 -15.94
CA SER A 11 -1.23 11.80 -16.69
C SER A 11 -0.28 10.62 -16.40
N SER A 12 0.94 10.91 -15.91
CA SER A 12 1.92 9.90 -15.50
C SER A 12 1.52 9.06 -14.28
N LEU A 13 0.52 9.51 -13.48
CA LEU A 13 0.00 8.71 -12.36
C LEU A 13 -0.63 7.40 -12.82
N ILE A 14 -1.26 7.40 -13.99
CA ILE A 14 -1.87 6.22 -14.61
C ILE A 14 -1.34 6.13 -16.04
N PRO A 15 -0.08 5.66 -16.21
CA PRO A 15 0.50 5.54 -17.53
C PRO A 15 -0.28 4.49 -18.33
N SER A 16 -0.64 4.85 -19.57
CA SER A 16 -1.30 3.96 -20.55
C SER A 16 -2.60 3.30 -20.06
N GLY A 17 -3.58 4.04 -19.55
CA GLY A 17 -5.01 3.65 -19.51
C GLY A 17 -5.37 2.35 -18.75
N GLN A 18 -4.40 1.67 -18.15
CA GLN A 18 -4.58 0.42 -17.43
C GLN A 18 -5.03 0.73 -16.01
N VAL A 19 -6.33 1.00 -15.90
CA VAL A 19 -7.06 1.05 -14.62
C VAL A 19 -7.55 -0.34 -14.19
N GLN A 20 -6.94 -1.38 -14.75
CA GLN A 20 -7.21 -2.77 -14.40
C GLN A 20 -6.84 -2.98 -12.93
N GLY A 21 -7.79 -3.48 -12.15
CA GLY A 21 -7.62 -3.67 -10.72
C GLY A 21 -8.05 -2.48 -9.86
N ALA A 22 -8.56 -1.38 -10.44
CA ALA A 22 -9.22 -0.35 -9.64
C ALA A 22 -10.59 -0.86 -9.15
N TYR A 23 -10.89 -0.68 -7.86
CA TYR A 23 -12.15 -1.12 -7.26
C TYR A 23 -12.65 -0.16 -6.18
N ILE A 24 -13.94 -0.24 -5.85
CA ILE A 24 -14.57 0.52 -4.78
C ILE A 24 -14.94 -0.40 -3.63
N THR A 25 -14.71 0.03 -2.39
CA THR A 25 -15.25 -0.59 -1.18
C THR A 25 -16.31 0.28 -0.52
N GLY A 26 -17.35 -0.35 0.02
CA GLY A 26 -18.35 0.30 0.88
C GLY A 26 -17.80 0.58 2.28
N VAL A 27 -18.62 1.24 3.11
CA VAL A 27 -18.31 1.49 4.54
C VAL A 27 -18.11 0.20 5.33
N ASP A 28 -18.75 -0.90 4.91
CA ASP A 28 -18.61 -2.23 5.51
C ASP A 28 -17.35 -2.99 5.02
N GLY A 29 -16.53 -2.35 4.18
CA GLY A 29 -15.33 -2.96 3.58
C GLY A 29 -15.62 -3.93 2.44
N ARG A 30 -16.88 -4.13 2.03
CA ARG A 30 -17.20 -5.01 0.91
C ARG A 30 -16.76 -4.39 -0.41
N VAL A 31 -16.11 -5.22 -1.24
CA VAL A 31 -15.72 -4.85 -2.59
C VAL A 31 -16.96 -4.84 -3.50
N HIS A 32 -17.16 -3.74 -4.20
CA HIS A 32 -18.17 -3.64 -5.25
C HIS A 32 -17.57 -4.08 -6.59
N VAL A 33 -18.35 -4.81 -7.38
CA VAL A 33 -18.04 -5.04 -8.81
C VAL A 33 -17.90 -3.67 -9.46
N THR A 34 -16.67 -3.33 -9.82
CA THR A 34 -16.29 -2.01 -10.30
C THR A 34 -15.86 -2.11 -11.75
N ARG A 35 -16.48 -1.33 -12.63
CA ARG A 35 -15.98 -1.13 -13.99
C ARG A 35 -15.19 0.17 -14.02
N ALA A 36 -13.93 0.09 -14.41
CA ALA A 36 -13.05 1.25 -14.52
C ALA A 36 -12.82 1.63 -15.98
N GLU A 37 -12.89 2.92 -16.29
CA GLU A 37 -12.68 3.44 -17.64
C GLU A 37 -12.05 4.82 -17.61
N VAL A 38 -11.01 5.04 -18.42
CA VAL A 38 -10.42 6.37 -18.61
C VAL A 38 -10.95 6.97 -19.91
N ARG A 39 -11.54 8.16 -19.83
CA ARG A 39 -11.95 8.96 -20.99
C ARG A 39 -11.55 10.40 -20.77
N ASP A 40 -10.92 11.01 -21.77
CA ASP A 40 -10.56 12.43 -21.77
C ASP A 40 -9.81 12.89 -20.51
N GLY A 41 -8.88 12.05 -20.02
CA GLY A 41 -8.10 12.32 -18.80
C GLY A 41 -8.89 12.15 -17.49
N VAL A 42 -10.11 11.62 -17.54
CA VAL A 42 -10.95 11.34 -16.37
C VAL A 42 -11.09 9.83 -16.17
N LEU A 43 -10.73 9.35 -14.99
CA LEU A 43 -11.02 8.00 -14.52
C LEU A 43 -12.48 7.94 -14.01
N ASN A 44 -13.26 7.06 -14.60
CA ASN A 44 -14.63 6.73 -14.22
C ASN A 44 -14.66 5.36 -13.57
N LEU A 45 -15.15 5.29 -12.33
CA LEU A 45 -15.37 4.03 -11.60
C LEU A 45 -16.87 3.83 -11.40
N TYR A 46 -17.45 2.92 -12.17
CA TYR A 46 -18.87 2.59 -12.13
C TYR A 46 -19.14 1.46 -11.12
N ARG A 47 -20.21 1.62 -10.32
CA ARG A 47 -20.73 0.61 -9.39
C ARG A 47 -22.26 0.59 -9.40
N GLN A 48 -22.83 -0.44 -8.79
CA GLN A 48 -24.30 -0.64 -8.78
C GLN A 48 -25.04 0.38 -7.89
N SER A 49 -24.47 0.78 -6.74
CA SER A 49 -25.02 1.78 -5.81
C SER A 49 -24.44 3.19 -6.04
N SER A 50 -25.09 4.23 -5.53
CA SER A 50 -24.57 5.62 -5.51
C SER A 50 -24.12 6.08 -4.12
N GLU A 51 -24.09 5.18 -3.14
CA GLU A 51 -23.62 5.45 -1.78
C GLU A 51 -22.14 5.81 -1.74
N SER A 52 -21.71 6.56 -0.73
CA SER A 52 -20.29 6.91 -0.57
C SER A 52 -19.40 5.67 -0.51
N GLY A 53 -18.26 5.73 -1.17
CA GLY A 53 -17.34 4.60 -1.23
C GLY A 53 -15.88 5.03 -1.30
N THR A 54 -15.02 4.12 -0.92
CA THR A 54 -13.57 4.30 -0.95
C THR A 54 -13.02 3.67 -2.22
N SER A 55 -12.26 4.42 -3.01
CA SER A 55 -11.67 3.91 -4.26
C SER A 55 -10.23 3.46 -4.03
N HIS A 56 -9.89 2.29 -4.55
CA HIS A 56 -8.56 1.68 -4.53
C HIS A 56 -8.03 1.68 -5.96
N ILE A 57 -6.95 2.41 -6.21
CA ILE A 57 -6.51 2.75 -7.57
C ILE A 57 -5.03 2.41 -7.72
N PRO A 58 -4.67 1.52 -8.67
CA PRO A 58 -3.28 1.33 -9.07
C PRO A 58 -2.73 2.61 -9.71
N VAL A 59 -1.61 3.10 -9.19
CA VAL A 59 -0.90 4.27 -9.70
C VAL A 59 0.59 4.00 -9.81
N THR A 60 1.26 4.73 -10.69
CA THR A 60 2.71 4.71 -10.83
C THR A 60 3.31 5.95 -10.17
N LEU A 61 4.18 5.74 -9.21
CA LEU A 61 4.91 6.79 -8.52
C LEU A 61 6.39 6.79 -8.90
N PRO A 62 7.02 7.97 -9.03
CA PRO A 62 8.48 8.06 -9.13
C PRO A 62 9.15 7.33 -7.96
N ASN A 63 10.21 6.56 -8.23
CA ASN A 63 11.02 5.85 -7.23
C ASN A 63 10.32 4.74 -6.41
N ARG A 64 9.00 4.56 -6.52
CA ARG A 64 8.25 3.47 -5.86
C ARG A 64 7.61 2.46 -6.83
N GLY A 65 7.53 2.80 -8.12
CA GLY A 65 6.91 1.92 -9.12
C GLY A 65 5.40 1.91 -9.00
N GLN A 66 4.77 0.76 -9.29
CA GLN A 66 3.32 0.61 -9.23
C GLN A 66 2.87 0.28 -7.80
N VAL A 67 1.96 1.07 -7.26
CA VAL A 67 1.35 0.88 -5.94
C VAL A 67 -0.16 1.04 -6.04
N VAL A 68 -0.91 0.43 -5.12
CA VAL A 68 -2.35 0.70 -4.98
C VAL A 68 -2.50 1.73 -3.87
N LEU A 69 -3.07 2.88 -4.21
CA LEU A 69 -3.42 3.92 -3.24
C LEU A 69 -4.93 4.02 -3.10
N THR A 70 -5.34 4.46 -1.93
CA THR A 70 -6.75 4.52 -1.54
C THR A 70 -7.18 5.98 -1.39
N THR A 71 -8.41 6.31 -1.77
CA THR A 71 -9.05 7.59 -1.42
C THR A 71 -9.63 7.53 0.00
N THR A 72 -10.17 8.63 0.52
CA THR A 72 -11.14 8.48 1.62
C THR A 72 -12.49 8.01 1.06
N SER A 73 -13.47 7.73 1.93
CA SER A 73 -14.85 7.55 1.48
C SER A 73 -15.35 8.84 0.82
N LEU A 74 -15.87 8.72 -0.39
CA LEU A 74 -16.30 9.82 -1.25
C LEU A 74 -17.74 9.61 -1.71
N PRO A 75 -18.63 10.62 -1.58
CA PRO A 75 -19.94 10.57 -2.22
C PRO A 75 -19.82 10.74 -3.73
N GLU A 76 -20.87 10.35 -4.46
CA GLU A 76 -21.00 10.68 -5.86
C GLU A 76 -21.27 12.18 -6.05
N ARG A 77 -20.67 12.79 -7.08
CA ARG A 77 -20.91 14.19 -7.46
C ARG A 77 -20.72 14.42 -8.96
N GLU A 78 -21.22 15.56 -9.45
CA GLU A 78 -21.11 15.95 -10.85
C GLU A 78 -19.68 16.28 -11.28
N ARG A 79 -19.00 17.15 -10.51
CA ARG A 79 -17.64 17.58 -10.81
C ARG A 79 -16.63 16.47 -10.46
N PRO A 80 -15.72 16.06 -11.35
CA PRO A 80 -14.67 15.10 -11.01
C PRO A 80 -13.86 15.54 -9.78
N TYR A 81 -13.41 14.58 -9.00
CA TYR A 81 -12.39 14.77 -7.97
C TYR A 81 -11.00 14.92 -8.59
N HIS A 82 -10.05 15.51 -7.89
CA HIS A 82 -8.66 15.52 -8.34
C HIS A 82 -7.96 14.29 -7.81
N LEU A 83 -7.53 13.39 -8.70
CA LEU A 83 -7.03 12.08 -8.31
C LEU A 83 -5.86 12.19 -7.31
N GLY A 84 -4.83 12.96 -7.64
CA GLY A 84 -3.64 13.11 -6.78
C GLY A 84 -3.98 13.65 -5.39
N VAL A 85 -4.89 14.62 -5.28
CA VAL A 85 -5.31 15.20 -4.00
C VAL A 85 -6.06 14.18 -3.14
N GLU A 86 -6.97 13.41 -3.75
CA GLU A 86 -7.76 12.41 -3.02
C GLU A 86 -6.93 11.21 -2.58
N LEU A 87 -5.97 10.76 -3.41
CA LEU A 87 -5.01 9.72 -3.06
C LEU A 87 -4.09 10.18 -1.92
N LEU A 88 -3.61 11.43 -1.97
CA LEU A 88 -2.85 12.00 -0.86
C LEU A 88 -3.68 12.05 0.43
N ARG A 89 -4.94 12.50 0.34
CA ARG A 89 -5.84 12.55 1.52
C ARG A 89 -6.05 11.17 2.13
N GLY A 90 -6.31 10.16 1.29
CA GLY A 90 -6.49 8.79 1.76
C GLY A 90 -5.22 8.22 2.38
N THR A 91 -4.07 8.34 1.70
CA THR A 91 -2.77 7.84 2.20
C THR A 91 -2.39 8.47 3.54
N LEU A 92 -2.58 9.79 3.70
CA LEU A 92 -2.38 10.48 4.98
C LEU A 92 -3.32 9.98 6.07
N GLY A 93 -4.60 9.78 5.72
CA GLY A 93 -5.62 9.26 6.62
C GLY A 93 -5.29 7.86 7.12
N GLU A 94 -5.04 6.91 6.21
CA GLU A 94 -4.68 5.53 6.53
C GLU A 94 -3.43 5.45 7.40
N THR A 95 -2.38 6.20 7.04
CA THR A 95 -1.12 6.22 7.79
C THR A 95 -1.30 6.76 9.20
N ARG A 96 -2.09 7.84 9.36
CA ARG A 96 -2.43 8.41 10.67
C ARG A 96 -3.25 7.44 11.51
N ASP A 97 -4.30 6.88 10.93
CA ASP A 97 -5.22 5.99 11.63
C ASP A 97 -4.49 4.72 12.09
N GLN A 98 -3.58 4.19 11.26
CA GLN A 98 -2.71 3.07 11.62
C GLN A 98 -1.77 3.40 12.78
N ALA A 99 -1.16 4.60 12.78
CA ALA A 99 -0.31 5.05 13.88
C ALA A 99 -1.09 5.19 15.19
N CYS A 100 -2.30 5.78 15.14
CA CYS A 100 -3.18 5.89 16.31
C CYS A 100 -3.57 4.51 16.86
N LEU A 101 -3.92 3.56 15.99
CA LEU A 101 -4.27 2.20 16.40
C LEU A 101 -3.08 1.49 17.06
N TRP A 102 -1.87 1.67 16.52
CA TRP A 102 -0.66 1.09 17.10
C TRP A 102 -0.24 1.74 18.41
N GLU A 103 -0.39 3.05 18.53
CA GLU A 103 -0.17 3.79 19.78
C GLU A 103 -1.13 3.32 20.88
N GLN A 104 -2.40 3.06 20.56
CA GLN A 104 -3.38 2.50 21.50
C GLN A 104 -2.97 1.13 22.05
N VAL A 105 -2.30 0.30 21.24
CA VAL A 105 -1.71 -0.98 21.69
C VAL A 105 -0.27 -0.81 22.21
N ARG A 106 0.10 0.41 22.61
CA ARG A 106 1.36 0.80 23.27
C ARG A 106 2.61 0.61 22.42
N MET A 107 2.48 0.66 21.09
CA MET A 107 3.65 0.85 20.23
C MET A 107 4.22 2.24 20.45
N VAL A 108 5.53 2.35 20.59
CA VAL A 108 6.22 3.65 20.63
C VAL A 108 6.29 4.21 19.21
N ILE A 109 5.64 5.34 18.97
CA ILE A 109 5.67 6.00 17.65
C ILE A 109 6.96 6.82 17.51
N PRO A 110 7.75 6.62 16.44
CA PRO A 110 8.98 7.38 16.23
C PRO A 110 8.73 8.90 16.08
N PRO A 111 9.55 9.79 16.66
CA PRO A 111 9.42 11.23 16.42
C PRO A 111 9.58 11.62 14.94
N GLN A 112 10.41 10.87 14.19
CA GLN A 112 10.61 11.08 12.75
C GLN A 112 9.32 10.88 11.97
N PHE A 113 8.47 9.92 12.37
CA PHE A 113 7.16 9.70 11.76
C PHE A 113 6.31 10.97 11.84
N GLN A 114 6.22 11.58 13.03
CA GLN A 114 5.40 12.77 13.24
C GLN A 114 5.88 13.96 12.40
N ALA A 115 7.20 14.14 12.29
CA ALA A 115 7.80 15.20 11.47
C ALA A 115 7.48 14.99 9.98
N THR A 116 7.72 13.79 9.45
CA THR A 116 7.46 13.46 8.04
C THR A 116 5.97 13.54 7.71
N GLN A 117 5.10 13.02 8.57
CA GLN A 117 3.65 13.10 8.40
C GLN A 117 3.15 14.55 8.36
N ARG A 118 3.69 15.41 9.24
CA ARG A 118 3.34 16.84 9.26
C ARG A 118 3.81 17.55 7.98
N GLN A 119 5.01 17.24 7.50
CA GLN A 119 5.51 17.80 6.23
C GLN A 119 4.61 17.39 5.06
N SER A 120 4.26 16.11 4.94
CA SER A 120 3.32 15.63 3.92
C SER A 120 1.95 16.32 4.02
N PHE A 121 1.45 16.56 5.24
CA PHE A 121 0.22 17.32 5.44
C PHE A 121 0.31 18.78 4.96
N HIS A 122 1.48 19.44 5.10
CA HIS A 122 1.68 20.78 4.52
C HIS A 122 1.58 20.78 2.99
N HIS A 123 2.16 19.76 2.33
CA HIS A 123 1.98 19.57 0.89
C HIS A 123 0.52 19.35 0.51
N PHE A 124 -0.22 18.57 1.31
CA PHE A 124 -1.66 18.37 1.11
C PHE A 124 -2.46 19.68 1.23
N ALA A 125 -2.17 20.50 2.25
CA ALA A 125 -2.83 21.81 2.43
C ALA A 125 -2.57 22.75 1.25
N HIS A 126 -1.33 22.76 0.73
CA HIS A 126 -0.98 23.52 -0.47
C HIS A 126 -1.76 23.01 -1.71
N ALA A 127 -1.76 21.69 -1.94
CA ALA A 127 -2.47 21.07 -3.06
C ALA A 127 -3.99 21.31 -3.01
N CYS A 128 -4.58 21.36 -1.81
CA CYS A 128 -5.99 21.70 -1.64
C CYS A 128 -6.30 23.15 -2.02
N SER A 129 -5.38 24.07 -1.75
CA SER A 129 -5.55 25.50 -2.01
C SER A 129 -5.36 25.85 -3.48
N GLY A 130 -4.60 25.06 -4.23
CA GLY A 130 -4.30 25.30 -5.65
C GLY A 130 -5.09 24.45 -6.65
N GLN A 131 -6.24 23.86 -6.27
CA GLN A 131 -7.06 23.02 -7.16
C GLN A 131 -7.59 23.73 -8.42
N CYS A 132 -7.50 25.07 -8.48
CA CYS A 132 -7.85 25.85 -9.67
C CYS A 132 -6.79 25.76 -10.78
N ASP A 133 -5.56 25.36 -10.47
CA ASP A 133 -4.44 25.20 -11.40
C ASP A 133 -3.66 23.92 -11.03
N LEU A 134 -4.15 22.78 -11.50
CA LEU A 134 -3.58 21.47 -11.15
C LEU A 134 -2.12 21.31 -11.57
N PRO A 135 -1.69 21.73 -12.79
CA PRO A 135 -0.31 21.59 -13.20
C PRO A 135 0.70 22.22 -12.24
N SER A 136 0.39 23.39 -11.66
CA SER A 136 1.29 24.04 -10.68
C SER A 136 1.33 23.32 -9.33
N CYS A 137 0.32 22.49 -9.03
CA CYS A 137 0.22 21.71 -7.79
C CYS A 137 0.73 20.26 -7.93
N ASN A 138 1.13 19.82 -9.13
CA ASN A 138 1.58 18.45 -9.39
C ASN A 138 2.73 18.03 -8.48
N ALA A 139 3.76 18.87 -8.36
CA ALA A 139 4.88 18.60 -7.47
C ALA A 139 4.40 18.43 -6.01
N ALA A 140 3.51 19.31 -5.56
CA ALA A 140 3.05 19.31 -4.17
C ALA A 140 2.36 18.00 -3.79
N PHE A 141 1.38 17.50 -4.55
CA PHE A 141 0.76 16.23 -4.13
C PHE A 141 1.65 15.01 -4.40
N LEU A 142 2.52 15.00 -5.41
CA LEU A 142 3.46 13.88 -5.61
C LEU A 142 4.46 13.78 -4.46
N GLU A 143 5.05 14.91 -4.05
CA GLU A 143 5.93 14.99 -2.87
C GLU A 143 5.16 14.66 -1.59
N GLY A 144 3.92 15.12 -1.48
CA GLY A 144 3.03 14.77 -0.37
C GLY A 144 2.79 13.26 -0.29
N ILE A 145 2.46 12.60 -1.40
CA ILE A 145 2.21 11.15 -1.44
C ILE A 145 3.49 10.41 -1.07
N GLN A 146 4.62 10.79 -1.65
CA GLN A 146 5.91 10.18 -1.33
C GLN A 146 6.22 10.33 0.16
N GLY A 147 6.05 11.52 0.74
CA GLY A 147 6.28 11.77 2.16
C GLY A 147 5.31 10.99 3.07
N ALA A 148 4.04 10.82 2.67
CA ALA A 148 3.10 10.01 3.43
C ALA A 148 3.49 8.53 3.43
N LEU A 149 3.95 8.02 2.29
CA LEU A 149 4.46 6.65 2.18
C LEU A 149 5.80 6.47 2.93
N ASP A 150 6.68 7.47 2.92
CA ASP A 150 7.92 7.46 3.71
C ASP A 150 7.60 7.41 5.22
N ALA A 151 6.56 8.14 5.65
CA ALA A 151 6.05 8.07 7.02
C ALA A 151 5.50 6.67 7.34
N ALA A 152 4.73 6.06 6.43
CA ALA A 152 4.25 4.69 6.58
C ALA A 152 5.41 3.68 6.73
N ASP A 153 6.50 3.83 5.97
CA ASP A 153 7.69 2.98 6.07
C ASP A 153 8.40 3.15 7.43
N LEU A 154 8.53 4.38 7.94
CA LEU A 154 9.06 4.64 9.28
C LEU A 154 8.23 3.95 10.36
N LEU A 155 6.91 4.02 10.24
CA LEU A 155 5.98 3.40 11.16
C LEU A 155 6.07 1.87 11.11
N LEU A 156 6.09 1.28 9.91
CA LEU A 156 6.22 -0.16 9.70
C LEU A 156 7.54 -0.69 10.26
N ASN A 157 8.66 -0.02 10.00
CA ASN A 157 9.97 -0.40 10.51
C ASN A 157 10.00 -0.40 12.05
N ALA A 158 9.42 0.63 12.68
CA ALA A 158 9.33 0.70 14.12
C ALA A 158 8.45 -0.42 14.72
N TYR A 159 7.35 -0.77 14.05
CA TYR A 159 6.51 -1.89 14.45
C TYR A 159 7.29 -3.21 14.41
N VAL A 160 7.99 -3.48 13.30
CA VAL A 160 8.79 -4.70 13.12
C VAL A 160 9.88 -4.81 14.18
N GLU A 161 10.63 -3.74 14.44
CA GLU A 161 11.71 -3.77 15.42
C GLU A 161 11.21 -3.97 16.86
N GLN A 162 10.11 -3.33 17.25
CA GLN A 162 9.51 -3.53 18.58
C GLN A 162 8.94 -4.94 18.76
N ARG A 163 8.33 -5.52 17.71
CA ARG A 163 7.85 -6.90 17.74
C ARG A 163 9.00 -7.90 17.87
N LYS A 164 10.07 -7.74 17.08
CA LYS A 164 11.28 -8.57 17.19
C LYS A 164 11.91 -8.49 18.57
N ALA A 165 11.97 -7.30 19.18
CA ALA A 165 12.51 -7.12 20.52
C ALA A 165 11.73 -7.94 21.58
N GLY A 166 10.40 -8.02 21.46
CA GLY A 166 9.56 -8.86 22.29
C GLY A 166 9.73 -10.37 22.03
N THR A 167 10.10 -10.77 20.81
CA THR A 167 10.30 -12.18 20.44
C THR A 167 11.68 -12.73 20.80
N ARG A 168 12.68 -11.90 21.15
CA ARG A 168 14.01 -12.39 21.56
C ARG A 168 13.99 -13.31 22.79
N SER A 169 12.89 -13.36 23.53
CA SER A 169 12.72 -14.22 24.71
C SER A 169 12.04 -15.57 24.42
N GLN A 170 11.47 -15.78 23.24
CA GLN A 170 10.85 -17.07 22.86
C GLN A 170 11.14 -17.39 21.39
N PRO A 171 11.69 -18.58 21.06
CA PRO A 171 11.90 -18.96 19.68
C PRO A 171 10.58 -18.89 18.91
N VAL A 172 10.58 -18.23 17.75
CA VAL A 172 9.42 -18.18 16.86
C VAL A 172 8.96 -19.61 16.62
N PRO A 173 7.69 -19.99 16.88
CA PRO A 173 7.22 -21.36 16.71
C PRO A 173 7.15 -21.79 15.23
N THR A 174 7.47 -20.88 14.31
CA THR A 174 7.48 -21.10 12.87
C THR A 174 8.81 -21.68 12.44
N LEU A 175 8.81 -22.96 12.09
CA LEU A 175 9.94 -23.63 11.47
C LEU A 175 9.95 -23.28 9.97
N LEU A 176 11.01 -22.63 9.49
CA LEU A 176 11.27 -22.50 8.07
C LEU A 176 12.05 -23.74 7.60
N GLY A 177 11.41 -24.53 6.73
CA GLY A 177 11.95 -25.80 6.24
C GLY A 177 12.48 -25.71 4.82
N CYS A 178 13.53 -26.48 4.53
CA CYS A 178 14.05 -26.67 3.17
C CYS A 178 14.35 -28.16 2.91
N THR A 179 14.25 -28.58 1.65
CA THR A 179 14.64 -29.94 1.26
C THR A 179 16.15 -30.02 1.16
N ILE A 180 16.75 -30.97 1.87
CA ILE A 180 18.19 -31.20 1.77
C ILE A 180 18.46 -32.01 0.50
N ASP A 181 19.11 -31.38 -0.46
CA ASP A 181 19.71 -32.01 -1.64
C ASP A 181 21.25 -31.82 -1.61
N ALA A 182 21.93 -32.28 -2.67
CA ALA A 182 23.38 -32.14 -2.78
C ALA A 182 23.83 -30.66 -2.80
N ASN A 183 22.98 -29.73 -3.25
CA ASN A 183 23.30 -28.30 -3.29
C ASN A 183 23.14 -27.67 -1.91
N ALA A 184 22.10 -28.03 -1.16
CA ALA A 184 21.90 -27.62 0.22
C ALA A 184 23.06 -28.07 1.13
N LEU A 185 23.58 -29.29 0.91
CA LEU A 185 24.76 -29.79 1.63
C LEU A 185 26.03 -28.99 1.32
N ARG A 186 26.21 -28.54 0.07
CA ARG A 186 27.31 -27.64 -0.31
C ARG A 186 27.18 -26.26 0.34
N ALA A 187 25.96 -25.81 0.61
CA ALA A 187 25.64 -24.54 1.26
C ALA A 187 25.35 -24.67 2.77
N LYS A 188 25.96 -25.65 3.46
CA LYS A 188 25.67 -26.00 4.87
C LYS A 188 25.54 -24.80 5.81
N ASN A 189 26.48 -23.86 5.77
CA ASN A 189 26.47 -22.71 6.67
C ASN A 189 25.30 -21.75 6.38
N ALA A 190 25.03 -21.50 5.09
CA ALA A 190 23.89 -20.68 4.67
C ALA A 190 22.56 -21.36 5.01
N PHE A 191 22.51 -22.68 4.88
CA PHE A 191 21.34 -23.49 5.26
C PHE A 191 21.04 -23.37 6.75
N SER A 192 22.03 -23.64 7.62
CA SER A 192 21.85 -23.58 9.08
C SER A 192 21.53 -22.18 9.60
N SER A 193 21.93 -21.12 8.88
CA SER A 193 21.58 -19.75 9.26
C SER A 193 20.17 -19.32 8.83
N ALA A 194 19.59 -19.97 7.82
CA ALA A 194 18.32 -19.56 7.21
C ALA A 194 17.14 -20.47 7.59
N PHE A 195 17.38 -21.78 7.80
CA PHE A 195 16.33 -22.78 7.99
C PHE A 195 16.40 -23.39 9.39
N GLY A 196 15.23 -23.52 10.02
CA GLY A 196 15.04 -24.16 11.33
C GLY A 196 14.59 -25.62 11.25
N SER A 197 14.23 -26.10 10.06
CA SER A 197 13.88 -27.51 9.81
C SER A 197 14.35 -27.98 8.43
N ALA A 198 14.41 -29.30 8.26
CA ALA A 198 14.87 -29.93 7.03
C ALA A 198 13.95 -31.09 6.62
N ARG A 199 13.69 -31.20 5.32
CA ARG A 199 13.09 -32.40 4.72
C ARG A 199 14.19 -33.20 4.03
N ILE A 200 14.39 -34.45 4.46
CA ILE A 200 15.30 -35.38 3.79
C ILE A 200 14.44 -36.21 2.82
N PRO A 201 14.65 -36.13 1.50
CA PRO A 201 13.94 -36.95 0.54
C PRO A 201 14.44 -38.40 0.66
N ILE A 202 13.65 -39.25 1.30
CA ILE A 202 13.88 -40.70 1.34
C ILE A 202 13.09 -41.30 0.18
N GLU A 203 13.74 -41.58 -0.95
CA GLU A 203 13.06 -42.24 -2.07
C GLU A 203 13.35 -43.75 -2.09
N TRP A 204 12.31 -44.55 -2.23
CA TRP A 204 12.40 -46.02 -2.17
C TRP A 204 13.36 -46.62 -3.20
N ARG A 205 13.48 -46.01 -4.38
CA ARG A 205 14.40 -46.45 -5.45
C ARG A 205 15.87 -46.51 -5.04
N TRP A 206 16.27 -45.75 -4.02
CA TRP A 206 17.64 -45.76 -3.49
C TRP A 206 17.81 -46.74 -2.33
N ILE A 207 16.71 -47.20 -1.73
CA ILE A 207 16.70 -48.16 -0.61
C ILE A 207 16.58 -49.59 -1.17
N GLU A 208 15.69 -49.79 -2.14
CA GLU A 208 15.51 -51.02 -2.89
C GLU A 208 15.64 -50.73 -4.39
N PRO A 209 16.86 -50.75 -4.94
CA PRO A 209 17.08 -50.68 -6.37
C PRO A 209 16.54 -51.96 -7.00
N THR A 210 15.58 -51.85 -7.91
CA THR A 210 15.09 -52.98 -8.72
C THR A 210 16.08 -53.32 -9.82
#